data_AF-A0A5J6Q3D9-F1
#
_entry.id   AF-A0A5J6Q3D9-F1
#
_cell.length_a   1.000
_cell.length_b   1.000
_cell.length_c   1.000
_cell.angle_alpha   90.00
_cell.angle_beta   90.00
_cell.angle_gamma   90.00
#
_symmetry.space_group_name_H-M   'P 1'
#
loop_
_entity.id
_entity.type
_entity.pdbx_description
1 polymer ?
#
loop_
_entity_poly.entity_id
_entity_poly.type
_entity_poly.pdbx_seq_one_letter_code
_entity_poly.pdbx_strand_id
1 'polypeptide(L)'
;MVSLWMEGALRPELGSPGLRQAPPQRRDGLWQHTCLEAFVALPGSGAYWEINGAPNGDWAVYRFSGYRSGRESPEAIADPDAVLARGGAPLASPDQDCVMSGSLRWRLPDELQRASALDLSVCLVLECADAGDADHISHWATAHCGEEADFHRRDSLRIRL
;
A
#
# COMPACT_ATOMS: atom_id res chain seq x y z
N MET A 1 10.83 12.78 -6.09
CA MET A 1 10.68 11.36 -5.70
C MET A 1 10.27 11.36 -4.25
N VAL A 2 9.27 10.57 -3.87
CA VAL A 2 8.82 10.42 -2.47
C VAL A 2 9.08 8.98 -2.04
N SER A 3 9.52 8.81 -0.79
CA SER A 3 9.68 7.51 -0.13
C SER A 3 8.77 7.50 1.08
N LEU A 4 7.89 6.51 1.15
CA LEU A 4 6.96 6.28 2.26
C LEU A 4 7.38 4.99 2.98
N TRP A 5 7.25 4.97 4.30
CA TRP A 5 7.59 3.82 5.13
C TRP A 5 6.51 3.59 6.20
N MET A 6 6.21 2.33 6.46
CA MET A 6 5.35 1.92 7.57
C MET A 6 5.97 0.72 8.29
N GLU A 7 5.77 0.66 9.60
CA GLU A 7 6.16 -0.46 10.45
C GLU A 7 5.02 -0.82 11.41
N GLY A 8 4.79 -2.11 11.62
CA GLY A 8 3.79 -2.60 12.57
C GLY A 8 4.16 -3.97 13.14
N ALA A 9 3.77 -4.22 14.39
CA ALA A 9 3.90 -5.53 15.01
C ALA A 9 2.77 -6.46 14.54
N LEU A 10 3.12 -7.67 14.15
CA LEU A 10 2.23 -8.69 13.62
C LEU A 10 2.28 -9.95 14.48
N ARG A 11 1.12 -10.58 14.66
CA ARG A 11 1.08 -11.99 15.07
C ARG A 11 1.58 -12.87 13.92
N PRO A 12 2.31 -13.96 14.23
CA PRO A 12 3.02 -14.77 13.24
C PRO A 12 2.11 -15.57 12.28
N GLU A 13 0.83 -15.72 12.61
CA GLU A 13 -0.24 -16.33 11.79
C GLU A 13 -0.50 -15.57 10.48
N LEU A 14 -0.05 -14.32 10.41
CA LEU A 14 -0.16 -13.47 9.22
C LEU A 14 0.89 -13.86 8.17
N GLY A 15 0.55 -13.82 6.88
CA GLY A 15 1.35 -14.40 5.79
C GLY A 15 2.75 -13.81 5.60
N SER A 16 3.66 -14.58 5.02
CA SER A 16 5.00 -14.11 4.66
C SER A 16 4.94 -13.37 3.32
N PRO A 17 5.66 -12.24 3.14
CA PRO A 17 5.75 -11.58 1.84
C PRO A 17 6.28 -12.55 0.79
N GLY A 18 5.57 -12.70 -0.33
CA GLY A 18 6.06 -13.49 -1.46
C GLY A 18 7.39 -12.94 -1.98
N LEU A 19 8.34 -13.83 -2.26
CA LEU A 19 9.63 -13.44 -2.86
C LEU A 19 9.44 -13.01 -4.32
N ARG A 20 10.25 -12.05 -4.80
CA ARG A 20 10.31 -11.68 -6.22
C ARG A 20 10.79 -12.90 -7.03
N GLN A 21 9.92 -13.50 -7.84
CA GLN A 21 10.23 -14.66 -8.69
C GLN A 21 10.39 -14.30 -10.18
N ALA A 22 9.87 -13.15 -10.59
CA ALA A 22 9.90 -12.64 -11.97
C ALA A 22 10.16 -11.13 -11.96
N PRO A 23 10.50 -10.53 -13.12
CA PRO A 23 10.57 -9.08 -13.24
C PRO A 23 9.23 -8.43 -12.85
N PRO A 24 9.27 -7.30 -12.10
CA PRO A 24 8.12 -6.45 -11.82
C PRO A 24 7.25 -6.18 -13.05
N GLN A 25 5.92 -6.32 -12.91
CA GLN A 25 4.98 -5.99 -13.97
C GLN A 25 3.82 -5.15 -13.45
N ARG A 26 3.28 -4.30 -14.34
CA ARG A 26 2.03 -3.60 -14.05
C ARG A 26 0.88 -4.60 -14.04
N ARG A 27 0.14 -4.72 -12.93
CA ARG A 27 -0.96 -5.66 -12.76
C ARG A 27 -2.11 -5.01 -11.99
N ASP A 28 -3.33 -5.20 -12.47
CA ASP A 28 -4.53 -4.78 -11.74
C ASP A 28 -4.93 -5.82 -10.68
N GLY A 29 -5.66 -5.37 -9.65
CA GLY A 29 -6.21 -6.28 -8.63
C GLY A 29 -5.27 -6.62 -7.49
N LEU A 30 -4.13 -5.91 -7.35
CA LEU A 30 -3.17 -6.18 -6.27
C LEU A 30 -3.77 -6.06 -4.86
N TRP A 31 -4.76 -5.18 -4.68
CA TRP A 31 -5.49 -4.97 -3.41
C TRP A 31 -6.28 -6.19 -2.92
N GLN A 32 -6.39 -7.24 -3.73
CA GLN A 32 -7.02 -8.51 -3.33
C GLN A 32 -6.04 -9.45 -2.63
N HIS A 33 -4.74 -9.11 -2.63
CA HIS A 33 -3.66 -9.90 -2.07
C HIS A 33 -2.78 -9.02 -1.18
N THR A 34 -1.71 -9.61 -0.64
CA THR A 34 -0.71 -8.83 0.10
C THR A 34 -0.12 -7.71 -0.78
N CYS A 35 -0.35 -6.45 -0.42
CA CYS A 35 0.26 -5.30 -1.08
C CYS A 35 0.35 -4.07 -0.17
N LEU A 36 1.33 -3.22 -0.45
CA LEU A 36 1.46 -1.88 0.14
C LEU A 36 0.76 -0.88 -0.78
N GLU A 37 -0.11 -0.05 -0.21
CA GLU A 37 -0.85 0.98 -0.93
C GLU A 37 -0.46 2.36 -0.41
N ALA A 38 -0.37 3.33 -1.31
CA ALA A 38 -0.20 4.73 -0.98
C ALA A 38 -1.25 5.57 -1.71
N PHE A 39 -1.87 6.48 -0.98
CA PHE A 39 -2.84 7.44 -1.51
C PHE A 39 -2.26 8.83 -1.41
N VAL A 40 -2.28 9.60 -2.51
CA VAL A 40 -1.67 10.94 -2.57
C VAL A 40 -2.65 11.92 -3.21
N ALA A 41 -2.95 13.01 -2.52
CA ALA A 41 -3.87 14.03 -3.00
C ALA A 41 -3.29 15.43 -2.79
N LEU A 42 -3.73 16.38 -3.62
CA LEU A 42 -3.56 17.79 -3.31
C LEU A 42 -4.49 18.17 -2.14
N PRO A 43 -4.09 19.07 -1.23
CA PRO A 43 -4.96 19.58 -0.18
C PRO A 43 -6.26 20.16 -0.75
N GLY A 44 -7.40 19.75 -0.19
CA GLY A 44 -8.73 20.18 -0.63
C GLY A 44 -9.23 19.60 -1.96
N SER A 45 -8.40 18.83 -2.68
CA SER A 45 -8.81 18.13 -3.90
C SER A 45 -9.58 16.84 -3.57
N GLY A 46 -10.62 16.56 -4.35
CA GLY A 46 -11.28 15.24 -4.40
C GLY A 46 -10.55 14.23 -5.28
N ALA A 47 -9.77 14.70 -6.25
CA ALA A 47 -8.91 13.85 -7.07
C ALA A 47 -7.67 13.41 -6.29
N TYR A 48 -7.27 12.16 -6.48
CA TYR A 48 -6.12 11.55 -5.81
C TYR A 48 -5.49 10.46 -6.67
N TRP A 49 -4.28 10.08 -6.29
CA TRP A 49 -3.52 8.99 -6.87
C TRP A 49 -3.47 7.83 -5.90
N GLU A 50 -3.56 6.62 -6.43
CA GLU A 50 -3.37 5.36 -5.71
C GLU A 50 -2.18 4.64 -6.33
N ILE A 51 -1.26 4.17 -5.49
CA ILE A 51 -0.09 3.40 -5.88
C ILE A 51 -0.10 2.11 -5.09
N ASN A 52 -0.09 0.97 -5.78
CA ASN A 52 -0.09 -0.34 -5.16
C ASN A 52 1.20 -1.05 -5.54
N GLY A 53 1.84 -1.67 -4.56
CA GLY A 53 3.06 -2.45 -4.76
C GLY A 53 2.99 -3.76 -4.00
N ALA A 54 3.08 -4.87 -4.74
CA ALA A 54 3.06 -6.22 -4.19
C ALA A 54 4.47 -6.71 -3.84
N PRO A 55 4.61 -7.67 -2.91
CA PRO A 55 5.91 -8.24 -2.52
C PRO A 55 6.71 -8.85 -3.67
N ASN A 56 6.02 -9.41 -4.67
CA ASN A 56 6.63 -9.97 -5.87
C ASN A 56 7.19 -8.90 -6.83
N GLY A 57 6.99 -7.62 -6.52
CA GLY A 57 7.41 -6.48 -7.35
C GLY A 57 6.35 -6.00 -8.32
N ASP A 58 5.23 -6.70 -8.49
CA ASP A 58 4.13 -6.20 -9.33
C ASP A 58 3.56 -4.92 -8.74
N TRP A 59 3.07 -4.04 -9.62
CA TRP A 59 2.61 -2.72 -9.22
C TRP A 59 1.38 -2.26 -10.00
N ALA A 60 0.66 -1.29 -9.43
CA ALA A 60 -0.38 -0.55 -10.12
C ALA A 60 -0.32 0.93 -9.73
N VAL A 61 -0.70 1.79 -10.67
CA VAL A 61 -0.93 3.21 -10.38
C VAL A 61 -2.24 3.62 -11.02
N TYR A 62 -3.10 4.22 -10.22
CA TYR A 62 -4.38 4.76 -10.64
C TYR A 62 -4.48 6.24 -10.28
N ARG A 63 -5.22 6.97 -11.12
CA ARG A 63 -5.67 8.33 -10.84
C ARG A 63 -7.18 8.32 -10.74
N PHE A 64 -7.73 8.93 -9.71
CA PHE A 64 -9.17 9.08 -9.53
C PHE A 64 -9.53 10.55 -9.59
N SER A 65 -10.68 10.86 -10.20
CA SER A 65 -11.23 12.23 -10.22
C SER A 65 -11.99 12.57 -8.92
N GLY A 66 -12.32 11.56 -8.12
CA GLY A 66 -13.11 11.65 -6.90
C GLY A 66 -13.16 10.31 -6.18
N TYR A 67 -13.85 10.25 -5.04
CA TYR A 67 -14.00 9.04 -4.24
C TYR A 67 -14.49 7.85 -5.08
N ARG A 68 -13.60 6.86 -5.29
CA ARG A 68 -13.82 5.65 -6.11
C ARG A 68 -14.43 5.93 -7.50
N SER A 69 -14.21 7.12 -8.05
CA SER A 69 -14.81 7.57 -9.31
C SER A 69 -13.76 8.02 -10.32
N GLY A 70 -14.06 7.81 -11.61
CA GLY A 70 -13.19 8.26 -12.70
C GLY A 70 -11.78 7.67 -12.65
N ARG A 71 -11.69 6.36 -12.36
CA ARG A 71 -10.41 5.65 -12.32
C ARG A 71 -9.77 5.63 -13.70
N GLU A 72 -8.58 6.19 -13.78
CA GLU A 72 -7.69 6.18 -14.94
C GLU A 72 -6.42 5.40 -14.60
N SER A 73 -5.84 4.76 -15.60
CA SER A 73 -4.60 3.99 -15.53
C SER A 73 -3.55 4.63 -16.45
N PRO A 74 -2.82 5.68 -16.02
CA PRO A 74 -1.96 6.41 -16.93
C PRO A 74 -0.77 5.55 -17.38
N GLU A 75 -0.53 5.47 -18.69
CA GLU A 75 0.51 4.60 -19.28
C GLU A 75 1.93 5.11 -19.03
N ALA A 76 2.11 6.44 -18.97
CA ALA A 76 3.41 7.09 -18.81
C ALA A 76 3.81 7.30 -17.34
N ILE A 77 3.61 6.29 -16.49
CA ILE A 77 3.97 6.33 -15.07
C ILE A 77 5.24 5.50 -14.85
N ALA A 78 6.18 6.06 -14.09
CA ALA A 78 7.35 5.32 -13.65
C ALA A 78 6.95 4.20 -12.68
N ASP A 79 7.55 3.02 -12.88
CA ASP A 79 7.45 1.86 -11.99
C ASP A 79 7.78 2.27 -10.54
N PRO A 80 6.81 2.17 -9.60
CA PRO A 80 7.04 2.38 -8.19
C PRO A 80 7.77 1.16 -7.59
N ASP A 81 8.86 1.41 -6.88
CA ASP A 81 9.59 0.36 -6.18
C ASP A 81 8.97 0.15 -4.79
N ALA A 82 8.30 -0.99 -4.63
CA ALA A 82 7.74 -1.43 -3.36
C ALA A 82 8.54 -2.60 -2.78
N VAL A 83 8.81 -2.50 -1.48
CA VAL A 83 9.50 -3.51 -0.70
C VAL A 83 8.69 -3.79 0.54
N LEU A 84 8.34 -5.05 0.76
CA LEU A 84 7.73 -5.53 1.99
C LEU A 84 8.66 -6.56 2.62
N ALA A 85 9.04 -6.32 3.86
CA ALA A 85 9.98 -7.16 4.59
C ALA A 85 9.48 -7.44 6.01
N ARG A 86 9.46 -8.72 6.36
CA ARG A 86 9.29 -9.17 7.75
C ARG A 86 10.64 -9.05 8.46
N GLY A 87 10.73 -8.14 9.43
CA GLY A 87 11.85 -7.98 10.35
C GLY A 87 11.66 -8.78 11.64
N GLY A 88 12.78 -9.04 12.31
CA GLY A 88 12.85 -9.85 13.52
C GLY A 88 13.75 -11.07 13.36
N ALA A 89 14.18 -11.67 14.46
CA ALA A 89 14.85 -12.97 14.44
C ALA A 89 13.90 -14.04 13.86
N PRO A 90 14.41 -15.16 13.29
CA PRO A 90 13.57 -16.30 12.97
C PRO A 90 12.66 -16.63 14.15
N LEU A 91 11.36 -16.75 13.90
CA LEU A 91 10.37 -17.00 14.94
C LEU A 91 10.81 -18.23 15.76
N ALA A 92 11.19 -18.01 17.01
CA ALA A 92 11.58 -19.10 17.91
C ALA A 92 10.36 -19.92 18.38
N SER A 93 9.18 -19.31 18.31
CA SER A 93 7.88 -19.92 18.58
C SER A 93 6.80 -19.32 17.67
N PRO A 94 5.71 -20.05 17.41
CA PRO A 94 4.55 -19.54 16.67
C PRO A 94 3.72 -18.51 17.44
N ASP A 95 4.14 -18.09 18.65
CA ASP A 95 3.48 -17.03 19.43
C ASP A 95 4.32 -15.75 19.50
N GLN A 96 5.49 -15.74 18.84
CA GLN A 96 6.40 -14.60 18.87
C GLN A 96 5.95 -13.54 17.87
N ASP A 97 5.78 -12.31 18.36
CA ASP A 97 5.50 -11.16 17.50
C ASP A 97 6.63 -10.99 16.47
N CYS A 98 6.27 -10.68 15.23
CA CYS A 98 7.21 -10.22 14.21
C CYS A 98 6.92 -8.77 13.83
N VAL A 99 7.91 -8.10 13.26
CA VAL A 99 7.75 -6.73 12.77
C VAL A 99 7.59 -6.80 11.27
N MET A 100 6.55 -6.17 10.72
CA MET A 100 6.44 -5.96 9.28
C MET A 100 6.84 -4.53 8.95
N SER A 101 7.73 -4.40 7.97
CA SER A 101 8.16 -3.12 7.44
C SER A 101 7.85 -3.07 5.95
N GLY A 102 7.24 -1.97 5.51
CA GLY A 102 6.89 -1.73 4.12
C GLY A 102 7.46 -0.39 3.68
N SER A 103 8.05 -0.33 2.49
CA SER A 103 8.44 0.94 1.87
C SER A 103 7.96 1.02 0.43
N LEU A 104 7.50 2.20 0.03
CA LEU A 104 7.07 2.51 -1.33
C LEU A 104 7.81 3.75 -1.80
N ARG A 105 8.50 3.62 -2.94
CA ARG A 105 9.20 4.72 -3.59
C ARG A 105 8.58 4.99 -4.95
N TRP A 106 8.15 6.23 -5.15
CA TRP A 106 7.52 6.62 -6.40
C TRP A 106 8.02 7.98 -6.91
N ARG A 107 8.15 8.09 -8.24
CA ARG A 107 8.37 9.37 -8.91
C ARG A 107 7.00 10.00 -9.16
N LEU A 108 6.67 11.00 -8.33
CA LEU A 108 5.45 11.78 -8.46
C LEU A 108 5.30 12.35 -9.89
N PRO A 109 4.08 12.42 -10.45
CA PRO A 109 3.80 13.16 -11.68
C PRO A 109 4.00 14.67 -11.48
N ASP A 110 4.21 15.39 -12.59
CA ASP A 110 4.54 16.83 -12.58
C ASP A 110 3.51 17.72 -11.87
N GLU A 111 2.24 17.31 -11.86
CA GLU A 111 1.19 18.02 -11.13
C GLU A 111 1.40 17.97 -9.60
N LEU A 112 1.86 16.83 -9.07
CA LEU A 112 2.12 16.65 -7.64
C LEU A 112 3.49 17.21 -7.25
N GLN A 113 4.49 17.14 -8.14
CA GLN A 113 5.82 17.70 -7.87
C GLN A 113 5.82 19.23 -7.69
N ARG A 114 4.89 19.93 -8.34
CA ARG A 114 4.76 21.39 -8.27
C ARG A 114 3.90 21.86 -7.09
N ALA A 115 3.28 20.95 -6.36
CA ALA A 115 2.44 21.28 -5.22
C ALA A 115 3.29 21.78 -4.05
N SER A 116 2.80 22.78 -3.33
CA SER A 116 3.42 23.28 -2.11
C SER A 116 3.13 22.40 -0.89
N ALA A 117 2.13 21.51 -0.99
CA ALA A 117 1.80 20.53 0.01
C ALA A 117 1.06 19.33 -0.61
N LEU A 118 1.16 18.19 0.04
CA LEU A 118 0.46 16.95 -0.31
C LEU A 118 -0.19 16.35 0.93
N ASP A 119 -1.38 15.77 0.78
CA ASP A 119 -2.01 14.92 1.81
C ASP A 119 -1.88 13.44 1.39
N LEU A 120 -1.48 12.57 2.32
CA LEU A 120 -1.14 11.18 2.04
C LEU A 120 -1.70 10.20 3.07
N SER A 121 -1.86 8.95 2.64
CA SER A 121 -2.05 7.78 3.51
C SER A 121 -1.19 6.62 3.00
N VAL A 122 -0.75 5.75 3.90
CA VAL A 122 -0.09 4.48 3.57
C VAL A 122 -0.86 3.36 4.25
N CYS A 123 -1.15 2.31 3.48
CA CYS A 123 -1.93 1.17 3.92
C CYS A 123 -1.25 -0.14 3.52
N LEU A 124 -1.49 -1.22 4.27
CA LEU A 124 -1.04 -2.56 3.97
C LEU A 124 -2.26 -3.48 3.96
N VAL A 125 -2.46 -4.15 2.83
CA VAL A 125 -3.29 -5.33 2.71
C VAL A 125 -2.38 -6.52 2.97
N LEU A 126 -2.75 -7.41 3.89
CA LEU A 126 -1.95 -8.58 4.24
C LEU A 126 -2.83 -9.83 4.24
N GLU A 127 -2.51 -10.75 3.35
CA GLU A 127 -3.15 -12.06 3.25
C GLU A 127 -2.58 -12.99 4.34
N CYS A 128 -3.45 -13.64 5.10
CA CYS A 128 -3.08 -14.56 6.18
C CYS A 128 -3.00 -15.98 5.63
N ALA A 129 -1.96 -16.72 6.03
CA ALA A 129 -1.72 -18.06 5.53
C ALA A 129 -2.16 -19.08 6.58
N ASP A 130 -3.45 -19.14 6.92
CA ASP A 130 -3.96 -20.23 7.76
C ASP A 130 -4.59 -21.35 6.94
N ALA A 131 -4.08 -22.56 7.20
CA ALA A 131 -4.40 -23.78 6.50
C ALA A 131 -5.75 -24.35 6.96
N GLY A 132 -6.85 -23.93 6.34
CA GLY A 132 -8.11 -24.68 6.47
C GLY A 132 -9.41 -23.90 6.22
N ASP A 133 -9.39 -22.58 6.34
CA ASP A 133 -10.55 -21.72 6.09
C ASP A 133 -10.11 -20.47 5.31
N ALA A 134 -11.00 -19.99 4.43
CA ALA A 134 -10.72 -19.05 3.35
C ALA A 134 -9.86 -17.83 3.74
N ASP A 135 -8.89 -17.50 2.87
CA ASP A 135 -8.30 -16.18 2.57
C ASP A 135 -8.65 -15.04 3.54
N HIS A 136 -8.11 -15.07 4.77
CA HIS A 136 -8.29 -13.97 5.70
C HIS A 136 -7.38 -12.80 5.30
N ILE A 137 -7.96 -11.63 5.02
CA ILE A 137 -7.23 -10.39 4.72
C ILE A 137 -7.24 -9.48 5.95
N SER A 138 -6.05 -9.06 6.38
CA SER A 138 -5.85 -8.02 7.39
C SER A 138 -5.54 -6.68 6.73
N HIS A 139 -6.12 -5.61 7.28
CA HIS A 139 -5.99 -4.24 6.77
C HIS A 139 -5.30 -3.36 7.81
N TRP A 140 -4.23 -2.67 7.41
CA TRP A 140 -3.49 -1.75 8.27
C TRP A 140 -3.36 -0.41 7.56
N ALA A 141 -3.51 0.69 8.30
CA ALA A 141 -3.37 2.03 7.73
C ALA A 141 -2.79 2.99 8.75
N THR A 142 -2.08 4.01 8.27
CA THR A 142 -1.58 5.10 9.12
C THR A 142 -2.72 5.88 9.80
N ALA A 143 -3.89 5.92 9.16
CA ALA A 143 -5.13 6.39 9.74
C ALA A 143 -6.31 5.69 9.04
N HIS A 144 -7.35 5.38 9.80
CA HIS A 144 -8.58 4.78 9.29
C HIS A 144 -9.78 5.48 9.94
N CYS A 145 -10.66 6.04 9.10
CA CYS A 145 -11.76 6.92 9.54
C CYS A 145 -13.16 6.42 9.17
N GLY A 146 -13.24 5.24 8.55
CA GLY A 146 -14.51 4.59 8.18
C GLY A 146 -14.91 3.50 9.16
N GLU A 147 -16.11 2.95 8.99
CA GLU A 147 -16.53 1.73 9.69
C GLU A 147 -15.89 0.49 9.07
N GLU A 148 -15.75 0.49 7.74
CA GLU A 148 -15.08 -0.55 6.95
C GLU A 148 -13.71 -0.10 6.49
N ALA A 149 -12.81 -1.05 6.20
CA ALA A 149 -11.47 -0.82 5.67
C ALA A 149 -11.52 -0.23 4.24
N ASP A 150 -11.81 1.07 4.17
CA ASP A 150 -11.88 1.84 2.94
C ASP A 150 -10.79 2.91 2.92
N PHE A 151 -9.68 2.59 2.26
CA PHE A 151 -8.50 3.45 2.19
C PHE A 151 -8.65 4.65 1.24
N HIS A 152 -9.69 4.66 0.40
CA HIS A 152 -9.96 5.74 -0.54
C HIS A 152 -10.58 6.98 0.10
N ARG A 153 -10.94 6.90 1.39
CA ARG A 153 -11.60 8.01 2.07
C ARG A 153 -10.64 9.18 2.25
N ARG A 154 -11.07 10.36 1.79
CA ARG A 154 -10.27 11.59 1.84
C ARG A 154 -9.86 12.00 3.26
N ASP A 155 -10.68 11.69 4.26
CA ASP A 155 -10.45 11.96 5.69
C ASP A 155 -9.39 11.04 6.33
N SER A 156 -9.00 9.97 5.63
CA SER A 156 -7.93 9.04 6.04
C SER A 156 -6.55 9.44 5.51
N LEU A 157 -6.47 10.37 4.54
CA LEU A 157 -5.22 10.97 4.05
C LEU A 157 -4.74 12.05 5.03
N ARG A 158 -4.09 11.62 6.12
CA ARG A 158 -3.72 12.47 7.28
C ARG A 158 -2.25 12.83 7.41
N ILE A 159 -1.38 12.27 6.57
CA ILE A 159 0.03 12.68 6.52
C ILE A 159 0.13 13.91 5.63
N ARG A 160 0.81 14.97 6.07
CA ARG A 160 1.05 16.16 5.25
C ARG A 160 2.54 16.33 4.96
N LEU A 161 2.87 16.48 3.68
CA LEU A 161 4.22 16.83 3.18
C LEU A 161 4.22 18.25 2.63
#